data_AF-A0A6A5XYS6-F1
#
_entry.id   AF-A0A6A5XYS6-F1
#
_cell.length_a   1.000
_cell.length_b   1.000
_cell.length_c   1.000
_cell.angle_alpha   90.00
_cell.angle_beta   90.00
_cell.angle_gamma   90.00
#
_symmetry.space_group_name_H-M   'P 1'
#
loop_
_entity.id
_entity.type
_entity.pdbx_description
1 polymer ?
#
loop_
_entity_poly.entity_id
_entity_poly.type
_entity_poly.pdbx_seq_one_letter_code
_entity_poly.pdbx_strand_id
1 'polypeptide(L)'
;MPTIAVAGGTGGIGRTIVEELVNQGKHEVLVLSRKAVPIPGVSVPVIAVDYNDPKTLAATLDQHKIEVVISTIVLISDDSSQSQLNLIAAASGSKTVKRFIPSEYGTHNKPELLPQYPTMKWWVDAANALRASKLEYTLVIIGFIMDYYGIPHVKSNLHSFKWILDFDNKRAIIPGDGTTKISFLFSADVAKYVVALLDLDRWPELSRFRGSTVTPKEMVEAAEKVTGTKWTVEYDSVEDIAQGKVTVFKQPKGTYENVSDEELRVLVVWFNEFAIKGMFDLSEKEVMNDKFPDIKPIRFQGLIESAWGKQ
;
A
#
# COMPACT_ATOMS: atom_id res chain seq x y z
N MET A 1 -5.62 25.20 -10.29
CA MET A 1 -4.71 24.08 -9.98
C MET A 1 -5.00 23.68 -8.55
N PRO A 2 -5.57 22.49 -8.29
CA PRO A 2 -5.94 22.11 -6.94
C PRO A 2 -4.70 21.83 -6.10
N THR A 3 -4.76 22.25 -4.84
CA THR A 3 -3.71 22.03 -3.85
C THR A 3 -3.92 20.68 -3.17
N ILE A 4 -2.91 19.81 -3.23
CA ILE A 4 -2.96 18.43 -2.78
C ILE A 4 -2.09 18.27 -1.53
N ALA A 5 -2.67 17.73 -0.46
CA ALA A 5 -1.93 17.39 0.75
C ALA A 5 -1.74 15.88 0.87
N VAL A 6 -0.49 15.44 1.05
CA VAL A 6 -0.17 14.03 1.30
C VAL A 6 0.19 13.84 2.77
N ALA A 7 -0.73 13.27 3.55
CA ALA A 7 -0.50 12.94 4.95
C ALA A 7 0.30 11.65 5.08
N GLY A 8 1.43 11.68 5.79
CA GLY A 8 2.37 10.55 5.79
C GLY A 8 3.23 10.49 4.52
N GLY A 9 3.32 11.59 3.76
CA GLY A 9 4.09 11.71 2.52
C GLY A 9 5.61 11.48 2.64
N THR A 10 6.13 11.32 3.86
CA THR A 10 7.54 10.95 4.10
C THR A 10 7.77 9.43 4.15
N GLY A 11 6.71 8.62 4.24
CA GLY A 11 6.78 7.14 4.23
C GLY A 11 6.87 6.57 2.82
N GLY A 12 7.08 5.25 2.69
CA GLY A 12 7.37 4.63 1.38
C GLY A 12 6.35 4.94 0.27
N ILE A 13 5.08 4.58 0.47
CA ILE A 13 4.01 4.87 -0.52
C ILE A 13 3.79 6.38 -0.67
N GLY A 14 3.71 7.10 0.45
CA GLY A 14 3.48 8.55 0.47
C GLY A 14 4.52 9.32 -0.33
N ARG A 15 5.81 8.99 -0.12
CA ARG A 15 6.93 9.60 -0.84
C ARG A 15 6.85 9.32 -2.33
N THR A 16 6.53 8.09 -2.71
CA THR A 16 6.35 7.74 -4.13
C THR A 16 5.21 8.53 -4.78
N ILE A 17 4.09 8.75 -4.07
CA ILE A 17 2.99 9.61 -4.55
C ILE A 17 3.42 11.08 -4.66
N VAL A 18 4.15 11.62 -3.67
CA VAL A 18 4.66 12.98 -3.70
C VAL A 18 5.62 13.19 -4.88
N GLU A 19 6.55 12.26 -5.11
CA GLU A 19 7.48 12.30 -6.25
C GLU A 19 6.73 12.34 -7.58
N GLU A 20 5.68 11.53 -7.75
CA GLU A 20 4.85 11.52 -8.97
C GLU A 20 4.06 12.83 -9.14
N LEU A 21 3.43 13.34 -8.07
CA LEU A 21 2.70 14.62 -8.12
C LEU A 21 3.62 15.78 -8.55
N VAL A 22 4.82 15.85 -8.00
CA VAL A 22 5.82 16.87 -8.34
C VAL A 22 6.29 16.71 -9.79
N ASN A 23 6.56 15.47 -10.22
CA ASN A 23 7.00 15.18 -11.58
C ASN A 23 5.97 15.58 -12.65
N GLN A 24 4.67 15.38 -12.39
CA GLN A 24 3.63 15.81 -13.32
C GLN A 24 3.49 17.35 -13.39
N GLY A 25 3.81 18.07 -12.32
CA GLY A 25 3.77 19.54 -12.29
C GLY A 25 2.37 20.15 -12.50
N LYS A 26 1.30 19.36 -12.38
CA LYS A 26 -0.10 19.79 -12.56
C LYS A 26 -0.77 20.32 -11.29
N HIS A 27 -0.12 20.14 -10.15
CA HIS A 27 -0.68 20.37 -8.82
C HIS A 27 0.28 21.14 -7.92
N GLU A 28 -0.27 21.95 -7.01
CA GLU A 28 0.48 22.40 -5.84
C GLU A 28 0.47 21.27 -4.81
N VAL A 29 1.63 20.92 -4.26
CA VAL A 29 1.78 19.74 -3.39
C VAL A 29 2.31 20.18 -2.03
N LEU A 30 1.73 19.65 -0.96
CA LEU A 30 2.22 19.78 0.41
C LEU A 30 2.22 18.42 1.10
N VAL A 31 3.10 18.25 2.07
CA VAL A 31 3.16 17.06 2.91
C VAL A 31 2.70 17.40 4.32
N LEU A 32 1.80 16.60 4.89
CA LEU A 32 1.40 16.71 6.28
C LEU A 32 2.14 15.67 7.11
N SER A 33 2.82 16.12 8.16
CA SER A 33 3.59 15.24 9.05
C SER A 33 3.58 15.77 10.48
N ARG A 34 3.84 14.91 11.47
CA ARG A 34 3.97 15.33 12.88
C ARG A 34 5.18 16.25 13.11
N LYS A 35 6.16 16.22 12.20
CA LYS A 35 7.36 17.07 12.23
C LYS A 35 7.61 17.63 10.84
N ALA A 36 8.10 18.87 10.76
CA ALA A 36 8.50 19.52 9.50
C ALA A 36 9.85 18.98 8.96
N VAL A 37 9.87 17.67 8.72
CA VAL A 37 10.89 16.83 8.08
C VAL A 37 11.03 17.07 6.57
N PRO A 38 12.02 17.79 5.98
CA PRO A 38 12.15 17.80 4.53
C PRO A 38 12.36 16.40 3.94
N ILE A 39 11.75 16.13 2.79
CA ILE A 39 11.97 14.88 2.05
C ILE A 39 13.27 14.99 1.24
N PRO A 40 14.28 14.14 1.48
CA PRO A 40 15.54 14.23 0.73
C PRO A 40 15.33 14.06 -0.78
N GLY A 41 15.80 15.03 -1.56
CA GLY A 41 15.72 14.99 -3.03
C GLY A 41 14.37 15.42 -3.62
N VAL A 42 13.40 15.86 -2.81
CA VAL A 42 12.09 16.33 -3.27
C VAL A 42 11.81 17.71 -2.68
N SER A 43 11.64 18.72 -3.55
CA SER A 43 11.35 20.09 -3.10
C SER A 43 9.86 20.28 -2.91
N VAL A 44 9.37 19.97 -1.71
CA VAL A 44 7.96 20.12 -1.32
C VAL A 44 7.85 20.65 0.12
N PRO A 45 6.93 21.58 0.42
CA PRO A 45 6.68 22.01 1.79
C PRO A 45 6.19 20.85 2.67
N VAL A 46 6.78 20.70 3.85
CA VAL A 46 6.31 19.76 4.88
C VAL A 46 5.75 20.56 6.04
N ILE A 47 4.43 20.50 6.19
CA ILE A 47 3.69 21.23 7.21
C ILE A 47 3.56 20.33 8.44
N ALA A 48 4.06 20.83 9.57
CA ALA A 48 3.90 20.17 10.85
C ALA A 48 2.44 20.29 11.31
N VAL A 49 1.82 19.16 11.65
CA VAL A 49 0.45 19.08 12.15
C VAL A 49 0.34 18.15 13.34
N ASP A 50 -0.62 18.44 14.22
CA ASP A 50 -1.04 17.52 15.27
C ASP A 50 -2.34 16.83 14.85
N TYR A 51 -2.26 15.52 14.62
CA TYR A 51 -3.43 14.72 14.26
C TYR A 51 -4.41 14.51 15.44
N ASN A 52 -4.04 14.89 16.66
CA ASN A 52 -4.91 14.83 17.83
C ASN A 52 -5.80 16.07 18.01
N ASP A 53 -5.60 17.12 17.20
CA ASP A 53 -6.44 18.33 17.20
C ASP A 53 -7.10 18.56 15.83
N PRO A 54 -8.26 17.92 15.57
CA PRO A 54 -8.99 18.09 14.31
C PRO A 54 -9.36 19.54 13.98
N LYS A 55 -9.53 20.42 14.98
CA LYS A 55 -9.92 21.81 14.75
C LYS A 55 -8.75 22.62 14.18
N THR A 56 -7.59 22.53 14.82
CA THR A 56 -6.37 23.17 14.32
C THR A 56 -5.93 22.55 13.00
N LEU A 57 -6.10 21.24 12.83
CA LEU A 57 -5.85 20.57 11.56
C LEU A 57 -6.77 21.11 10.45
N ALA A 58 -8.08 21.26 10.68
CA ALA A 58 -9.01 21.85 9.71
C ALA A 58 -8.63 23.30 9.34
N ALA A 59 -8.24 24.11 10.33
CA ALA A 59 -7.76 25.47 10.08
C ALA A 59 -6.49 25.49 9.21
N THR A 60 -5.59 24.52 9.41
CA THR A 60 -4.39 24.34 8.59
C THR A 60 -4.76 23.95 7.15
N LEU A 61 -5.72 23.03 6.98
CA LEU A 61 -6.23 22.64 5.66
C LEU A 61 -6.80 23.85 4.90
N ASP A 62 -7.59 24.68 5.57
CA ASP A 62 -8.18 25.90 5.02
C ASP A 62 -7.12 26.97 4.70
N GLN A 63 -6.15 27.19 5.60
CA GLN A 63 -5.07 28.16 5.44
C GLN A 63 -4.24 27.88 4.18
N HIS A 64 -3.93 26.60 3.94
CA HIS A 64 -3.19 26.16 2.76
C HIS A 64 -4.08 25.89 1.54
N LYS A 65 -5.38 26.20 1.62
CA LYS A 65 -6.36 26.02 0.53
C LYS A 65 -6.36 24.60 -0.05
N ILE A 66 -6.15 23.60 0.80
CA ILE A 66 -6.07 22.20 0.38
C ILE A 66 -7.44 21.78 -0.14
N GLU A 67 -7.48 21.25 -1.37
CA GLU A 67 -8.71 20.78 -2.02
C GLU A 67 -8.82 19.25 -1.99
N VAL A 68 -7.68 18.55 -1.97
CA VAL A 68 -7.61 17.09 -1.91
C VAL A 68 -6.63 16.64 -0.84
N VAL A 69 -7.05 15.67 -0.02
CA VAL A 69 -6.17 15.01 0.95
C VAL A 69 -5.95 13.56 0.52
N ILE A 70 -4.69 13.15 0.47
CA ILE A 70 -4.27 11.77 0.26
C ILE A 70 -3.60 11.31 1.55
N SER A 71 -4.22 10.37 2.26
CA SER A 71 -3.64 9.76 3.45
C SER A 71 -2.81 8.55 3.03
N THR A 72 -1.57 8.50 3.50
CA THR A 72 -0.67 7.34 3.48
C THR A 72 -0.11 7.08 4.88
N ILE A 73 -0.88 7.42 5.92
CA ILE A 73 -0.56 7.09 7.30
C ILE A 73 -0.55 5.57 7.45
N VAL A 74 0.55 4.99 7.92
CA VAL A 74 0.65 3.54 8.13
C VAL A 74 -0.22 3.15 9.33
N LEU A 75 -1.25 2.35 9.10
CA LEU A 75 -2.19 1.91 10.13
C LEU A 75 -1.67 0.63 10.82
N ILE A 76 -0.95 0.80 11.91
CA ILE A 76 -0.32 -0.29 12.69
C ILE A 76 -0.69 -0.25 14.17
N SER A 77 -1.50 0.72 14.59
CA SER A 77 -1.92 0.93 15.97
C SER A 77 -3.22 1.72 16.03
N ASP A 78 -3.90 1.64 17.18
CA ASP A 78 -5.08 2.47 17.43
C ASP A 78 -4.78 3.98 17.34
N ASP A 79 -3.58 4.41 17.75
CA ASP A 79 -3.13 5.81 17.61
C ASP A 79 -3.03 6.26 16.14
N SER A 80 -2.43 5.42 15.28
CA SER A 80 -2.34 5.72 13.84
C SER A 80 -3.70 5.68 13.14
N SER A 81 -4.59 4.77 13.56
CA SER A 81 -5.97 4.72 13.09
C SER A 81 -6.75 5.97 13.52
N GLN A 82 -6.63 6.37 14.79
CA GLN A 82 -7.29 7.56 15.30
C GLN A 82 -6.78 8.83 14.60
N SER A 83 -5.48 8.89 14.27
CA SER A 83 -4.92 9.99 13.48
C SER A 83 -5.59 10.13 12.11
N GLN A 84 -5.87 9.01 11.43
CA GLN A 84 -6.61 9.05 10.16
C GLN A 84 -8.07 9.47 10.34
N LEU A 85 -8.77 8.96 11.36
CA LEU A 85 -10.14 9.38 11.66
C LEU A 85 -10.24 10.87 11.96
N ASN A 86 -9.28 11.40 12.73
CA ASN A 86 -9.18 12.82 13.02
C ASN A 86 -8.87 13.66 11.78
N LEU A 87 -8.03 13.16 10.88
CA LEU A 87 -7.77 13.80 9.58
C LEU A 87 -9.02 13.81 8.69
N ILE A 88 -9.81 12.74 8.67
CA ILE A 88 -11.10 12.70 7.96
C ILE A 88 -12.08 13.71 8.57
N ALA A 89 -12.17 13.78 9.90
CA ALA A 89 -13.01 14.75 10.59
C ALA A 89 -12.60 16.20 10.28
N ALA A 90 -11.29 16.49 10.28
CA ALA A 90 -10.75 17.79 9.92
C ALA A 90 -11.04 18.15 8.46
N ALA A 91 -10.85 17.21 7.53
CA ALA A 91 -11.18 17.40 6.12
C ALA A 91 -12.67 17.65 5.90
N SER A 92 -13.54 16.92 6.60
CA SER A 92 -15.00 17.10 6.52
C SER A 92 -15.44 18.47 7.09
N GLY A 93 -14.77 18.94 8.14
CA GLY A 93 -14.99 20.26 8.75
C GLY A 93 -14.36 21.43 7.97
N SER A 94 -13.40 21.17 7.09
CA SER A 94 -12.75 22.17 6.24
C SER A 94 -13.72 22.80 5.24
N LYS A 95 -13.44 24.05 4.88
CA LYS A 95 -14.14 24.81 3.83
C LYS A 95 -13.57 24.56 2.45
N THR A 96 -12.32 24.10 2.35
CA THR A 96 -11.61 23.96 1.07
C THR A 96 -11.52 22.52 0.60
N VAL A 97 -11.43 21.55 1.50
CA VAL A 97 -11.29 20.14 1.12
C VAL A 97 -12.59 19.62 0.52
N LYS A 98 -12.47 19.03 -0.67
CA LYS A 98 -13.56 18.44 -1.44
C LYS A 98 -13.43 16.93 -1.58
N ARG A 99 -12.19 16.45 -1.65
CA ARG A 99 -11.88 15.04 -1.95
C ARG A 99 -10.89 14.42 -0.97
N PHE A 100 -11.05 13.12 -0.72
CA PHE A 100 -10.20 12.37 0.22
C PHE A 100 -9.87 10.96 -0.27
N ILE A 101 -8.61 10.57 -0.19
CA ILE A 101 -8.16 9.17 -0.39
C ILE A 101 -7.59 8.67 0.95
N PRO A 102 -8.22 7.70 1.62
CA PRO A 102 -7.70 7.14 2.87
C PRO A 102 -6.52 6.18 2.64
N SER A 103 -5.81 5.87 3.72
CA SER A 103 -4.73 4.90 3.72
C SER A 103 -5.29 3.48 3.64
N GLU A 104 -5.43 2.97 2.41
CA GLU A 104 -5.98 1.64 2.10
C GLU A 104 -4.92 0.75 1.42
N TYR A 105 -4.45 1.13 0.23
CA TYR A 105 -3.34 0.55 -0.58
C TYR A 105 -3.03 -0.94 -0.37
N GLY A 106 -4.05 -1.78 -0.24
CA GLY A 106 -3.91 -3.19 0.07
C GLY A 106 -5.14 -3.99 -0.33
N THR A 107 -5.67 -4.79 0.60
CA THR A 107 -6.92 -5.55 0.45
C THR A 107 -8.14 -4.70 0.76
N HIS A 108 -9.30 -5.10 0.23
CA HIS A 108 -10.56 -4.44 0.55
C HIS A 108 -11.13 -4.95 1.87
N ASN A 109 -10.99 -4.16 2.94
CA ASN A 109 -11.44 -4.49 4.29
C ASN A 109 -12.94 -4.26 4.45
N LYS A 110 -13.64 -5.19 5.10
CA LYS A 110 -15.10 -5.14 5.25
C LYS A 110 -15.58 -5.56 6.65
N PRO A 111 -16.75 -5.06 7.10
CA PRO A 111 -17.29 -5.38 8.42
C PRO A 111 -17.44 -6.90 8.68
N GLU A 112 -17.79 -7.70 7.67
CA GLU A 112 -17.96 -9.15 7.81
C GLU A 112 -16.66 -9.89 8.19
N LEU A 113 -15.49 -9.26 7.99
CA LEU A 113 -14.19 -9.84 8.31
C LEU A 113 -13.75 -9.57 9.76
N LEU A 114 -14.38 -8.61 10.45
CA LEU A 114 -14.00 -8.18 11.80
C LEU A 114 -13.99 -9.29 12.86
N PRO A 115 -14.92 -10.27 12.87
CA PRO A 115 -14.86 -11.36 13.83
C PRO A 115 -13.58 -12.19 13.74
N GLN A 116 -12.99 -12.29 12.55
CA GLN A 116 -11.74 -13.01 12.30
C GLN A 116 -10.52 -12.10 12.36
N TYR A 117 -10.67 -10.84 11.94
CA TYR A 117 -9.60 -9.85 11.83
C TYR A 117 -10.00 -8.53 12.49
N PRO A 118 -9.96 -8.44 13.84
CA PRO A 118 -10.45 -7.26 14.57
C PRO A 118 -9.72 -5.96 14.22
N THR A 119 -8.46 -6.05 13.81
CA THR A 119 -7.62 -4.92 13.37
C THR A 119 -8.08 -4.30 12.06
N MET A 120 -8.85 -5.03 11.23
CA MET A 120 -9.48 -4.47 10.02
C MET A 120 -10.44 -3.31 10.33
N LYS A 121 -10.84 -3.16 11.61
CA LYS A 121 -11.66 -2.03 12.07
C LYS A 121 -11.04 -0.68 11.68
N TRP A 122 -9.72 -0.56 11.65
CA TRP A 122 -9.04 0.71 11.31
C TRP A 122 -9.40 1.22 9.91
N TRP A 123 -9.54 0.33 8.94
CA TRP A 123 -9.96 0.65 7.57
C TRP A 123 -11.47 0.77 7.46
N VAL A 124 -12.22 -0.14 8.11
CA VAL A 124 -13.68 -0.12 8.10
C VAL A 124 -14.23 1.18 8.70
N ASP A 125 -13.67 1.63 9.82
CA ASP A 125 -14.07 2.87 10.51
C ASP A 125 -13.75 4.09 9.64
N ALA A 126 -12.59 4.12 8.98
CA ALA A 126 -12.23 5.19 8.06
C ALA A 126 -13.19 5.26 6.85
N ALA A 127 -13.52 4.12 6.25
CA ALA A 127 -14.49 4.04 5.17
C ALA A 127 -15.89 4.50 5.62
N ASN A 128 -16.32 4.11 6.82
CA ASN A 128 -17.60 4.54 7.40
C ASN A 128 -17.63 6.04 7.70
N ALA A 129 -16.56 6.60 8.24
CA ALA A 129 -16.43 8.03 8.48
C ALA A 129 -16.50 8.83 7.17
N LEU A 130 -15.89 8.34 6.10
CA LEU A 130 -15.96 8.96 4.77
C LEU A 130 -17.36 8.86 4.16
N ARG A 131 -18.03 7.70 4.25
CA ARG A 131 -19.44 7.51 3.84
C ARG A 131 -20.40 8.49 4.52
N ALA A 132 -20.16 8.75 5.80
CA ALA A 132 -20.97 9.68 6.59
C ALA A 132 -20.60 11.16 6.37
N SER A 133 -19.54 11.44 5.60
CA SER A 133 -19.08 12.80 5.31
C SER A 133 -19.69 13.36 4.03
N LYS A 134 -19.42 14.64 3.75
CA LYS A 134 -19.73 15.30 2.48
C LYS A 134 -18.62 15.19 1.43
N LEU A 135 -17.51 14.51 1.78
CA LEU A 135 -16.33 14.41 0.92
C LEU A 135 -16.56 13.40 -0.18
N GLU A 136 -16.12 13.72 -1.40
CA GLU A 136 -15.94 12.70 -2.42
C GLU A 136 -14.69 11.88 -2.10
N TYR A 137 -14.79 10.55 -2.11
CA TYR A 137 -13.69 9.70 -1.70
C TYR A 137 -13.61 8.44 -2.55
N THR A 138 -12.45 7.78 -2.50
CA THR A 138 -12.26 6.45 -3.09
C THR A 138 -11.29 5.63 -2.27
N LEU A 139 -11.59 4.33 -2.11
CA LEU A 139 -10.71 3.37 -1.45
C LEU A 139 -9.85 2.70 -2.52
N VAL A 140 -8.54 2.91 -2.46
CA VAL A 140 -7.58 2.38 -3.44
C VAL A 140 -7.15 0.98 -3.02
N ILE A 141 -7.55 -0.03 -3.81
CA ILE A 141 -7.29 -1.45 -3.55
C ILE A 141 -6.36 -1.99 -4.62
N ILE A 142 -5.26 -2.62 -4.21
CA ILE A 142 -4.19 -3.03 -5.13
C ILE A 142 -3.77 -4.50 -4.99
N GLY A 143 -4.35 -5.21 -4.02
CA GLY A 143 -3.85 -6.52 -3.61
C GLY A 143 -2.61 -6.34 -2.74
N PHE A 144 -1.44 -6.73 -3.25
CA PHE A 144 -0.18 -6.70 -2.53
C PHE A 144 0.87 -5.82 -3.24
N ILE A 145 1.71 -5.14 -2.46
CA ILE A 145 2.79 -4.32 -3.02
C ILE A 145 3.89 -5.21 -3.61
N MET A 146 4.25 -4.96 -4.86
CA MET A 146 5.18 -5.80 -5.62
C MET A 146 6.66 -5.53 -5.33
N ASP A 147 6.98 -4.35 -4.80
CA ASP A 147 8.35 -3.85 -4.60
C ASP A 147 9.27 -4.81 -3.86
N TYR A 148 8.73 -5.54 -2.89
CA TYR A 148 9.46 -6.51 -2.07
C TYR A 148 10.19 -7.60 -2.87
N TYR A 149 9.72 -7.88 -4.10
CA TYR A 149 10.36 -8.86 -4.99
C TYR A 149 11.43 -8.26 -5.91
N GLY A 150 11.60 -6.94 -5.92
CA GLY A 150 12.65 -6.26 -6.70
C GLY A 150 13.72 -5.57 -5.86
N ILE A 151 13.44 -5.22 -4.61
CA ILE A 151 14.41 -4.59 -3.69
C ILE A 151 15.53 -5.60 -3.35
N PRO A 152 16.81 -5.19 -3.31
CA PRO A 152 17.32 -3.81 -3.45
C PRO A 152 17.73 -3.40 -4.87
N HIS A 153 17.45 -4.23 -5.88
CA HIS A 153 17.92 -4.01 -7.26
C HIS A 153 17.02 -3.09 -8.09
N VAL A 154 15.85 -2.72 -7.58
CA VAL A 154 14.96 -1.72 -8.18
C VAL A 154 14.81 -0.51 -7.27
N LYS A 155 14.61 0.68 -7.86
CA LYS A 155 14.31 1.89 -7.10
C LYS A 155 12.94 1.73 -6.43
N SER A 156 12.92 1.79 -5.10
CA SER A 156 11.71 1.86 -4.29
C SER A 156 11.96 2.74 -3.06
N ASN A 157 10.92 3.41 -2.59
CA ASN A 157 10.93 4.13 -1.32
C ASN A 157 10.48 3.25 -0.14
N LEU A 158 10.09 1.99 -0.39
CA LEU A 158 9.70 1.05 0.65
C LEU A 158 10.93 0.36 1.26
N HIS A 159 10.77 -0.11 2.50
CA HIS A 159 11.73 -1.02 3.12
C HIS A 159 11.58 -2.42 2.52
N SER A 160 12.70 -3.13 2.38
CA SER A 160 12.68 -4.52 1.92
C SER A 160 11.92 -5.41 2.91
N PHE A 161 11.20 -6.38 2.39
CA PHE A 161 10.56 -7.44 3.16
C PHE A 161 10.61 -8.73 2.34
N LYS A 162 10.86 -9.87 2.98
CA LYS A 162 10.86 -11.18 2.33
C LYS A 162 9.62 -11.96 2.73
N TRP A 163 8.81 -12.29 1.73
CA TRP A 163 7.62 -13.13 1.87
C TRP A 163 7.38 -13.94 0.60
N ILE A 164 7.08 -15.23 0.74
CA ILE A 164 7.01 -16.26 -0.32
C ILE A 164 8.36 -16.54 -0.99
N LEU A 165 9.08 -15.53 -1.48
CA LEU A 165 10.34 -15.68 -2.21
C LEU A 165 11.52 -15.07 -1.45
N ASP A 166 12.63 -15.80 -1.41
CA ASP A 166 13.93 -15.34 -0.94
C ASP A 166 14.96 -15.54 -2.06
N PHE A 167 15.14 -14.51 -2.89
CA PHE A 167 16.05 -14.53 -4.03
C PHE A 167 17.51 -14.73 -3.62
N ASP A 168 17.94 -14.17 -2.47
CA ASP A 168 19.31 -14.30 -1.99
C ASP A 168 19.70 -15.75 -1.72
N ASN A 169 18.76 -16.53 -1.18
CA ASN A 169 18.98 -17.93 -0.81
C ASN A 169 18.33 -18.92 -1.79
N LYS A 170 17.67 -18.44 -2.86
CA LYS A 170 16.94 -19.26 -3.84
C LYS A 170 15.98 -20.22 -3.15
N ARG A 171 15.20 -19.69 -2.20
CA ARG A 171 14.26 -20.44 -1.36
C ARG A 171 12.86 -19.84 -1.51
N ALA A 172 11.85 -20.69 -1.43
CA ALA A 172 10.45 -20.27 -1.41
C ALA A 172 9.68 -20.99 -0.30
N ILE A 173 8.84 -20.24 0.42
CA ILE A 173 7.85 -20.78 1.38
C ILE A 173 6.47 -20.47 0.83
N ILE A 174 5.77 -21.48 0.35
CA ILE A 174 4.47 -21.35 -0.27
C ILE A 174 3.36 -21.51 0.79
N PRO A 175 2.43 -20.54 0.94
CA PRO A 175 1.29 -20.71 1.82
C PRO A 175 0.24 -21.65 1.21
N GLY A 176 -0.22 -22.62 1.98
CA GLY A 176 -1.22 -23.60 1.56
C GLY A 176 -0.71 -24.49 0.43
N ASP A 177 -1.49 -24.64 -0.65
CA ASP A 177 -1.09 -25.41 -1.84
C ASP A 177 -0.45 -24.56 -2.94
N GLY A 178 -0.34 -23.24 -2.74
CA GLY A 178 0.22 -22.29 -3.70
C GLY A 178 -0.58 -22.08 -4.98
N THR A 179 -1.86 -22.44 -5.02
CA THR A 179 -2.72 -22.26 -6.20
C THR A 179 -3.62 -21.03 -6.13
N THR A 180 -3.83 -20.46 -4.95
CA THR A 180 -4.59 -19.22 -4.80
C THR A 180 -3.83 -18.05 -5.40
N LYS A 181 -4.52 -17.26 -6.24
CA LYS A 181 -3.94 -16.10 -6.93
C LYS A 181 -3.71 -14.93 -5.97
N ILE A 182 -2.66 -14.17 -6.26
CA ILE A 182 -2.32 -12.91 -5.59
C ILE A 182 -2.19 -11.84 -6.67
N SER A 183 -2.90 -10.72 -6.51
CA SER A 183 -2.72 -9.56 -7.37
C SER A 183 -1.68 -8.61 -6.79
N PHE A 184 -0.80 -8.12 -7.65
CA PHE A 184 0.32 -7.26 -7.29
C PHE A 184 0.26 -5.95 -8.05
N LEU A 185 0.72 -4.87 -7.41
CA LEU A 185 1.00 -3.61 -8.07
C LEU A 185 2.29 -3.00 -7.52
N PHE A 186 3.14 -2.47 -8.42
CA PHE A 186 4.36 -1.79 -8.03
C PHE A 186 4.06 -0.38 -7.51
N SER A 187 4.77 0.08 -6.48
CA SER A 187 4.48 1.34 -5.80
C SER A 187 4.53 2.56 -6.72
N ALA A 188 5.43 2.58 -7.71
CA ALA A 188 5.48 3.66 -8.70
C ALA A 188 4.21 3.69 -9.58
N ASP A 189 3.59 2.55 -9.86
CA ASP A 189 2.33 2.49 -10.60
C ASP A 189 1.13 2.81 -9.69
N VAL A 190 1.19 2.45 -8.39
CA VAL A 190 0.22 2.95 -7.39
C VAL A 190 0.18 4.47 -7.43
N ALA A 191 1.33 5.13 -7.41
CA ALA A 191 1.43 6.58 -7.48
C ALA A 191 0.82 7.14 -8.77
N LYS A 192 1.17 6.58 -9.95
CA LYS A 192 0.58 7.01 -11.23
C LYS A 192 -0.95 6.91 -11.23
N TYR A 193 -1.51 5.80 -10.75
CA TYR A 193 -2.97 5.63 -10.70
C TYR A 193 -3.62 6.59 -9.70
N VAL A 194 -3.03 6.79 -8.52
CA VAL A 194 -3.52 7.76 -7.53
C VAL A 194 -3.54 9.17 -8.08
N VAL A 195 -2.48 9.60 -8.79
CA VAL A 195 -2.46 10.91 -9.43
C VAL A 195 -3.44 10.99 -10.59
N ALA A 196 -3.57 9.95 -11.40
CA ALA A 196 -4.53 9.91 -12.50
C ALA A 196 -6.00 9.94 -12.03
N LEU A 197 -6.31 9.41 -10.84
CA LEU A 197 -7.63 9.56 -10.23
C LEU A 197 -7.99 11.04 -10.03
N LEU A 198 -7.02 11.92 -9.75
CA LEU A 198 -7.29 13.35 -9.53
C LEU A 198 -7.91 14.03 -10.76
N ASP A 199 -7.64 13.51 -11.96
CA ASP A 199 -8.14 14.03 -13.24
C ASP A 199 -9.59 13.56 -13.54
N LEU A 200 -10.19 12.68 -12.71
CA LEU A 200 -11.57 12.24 -12.90
C LEU A 200 -12.59 13.27 -12.39
N ASP A 201 -13.70 13.40 -13.14
CA ASP A 201 -14.84 14.24 -12.74
C ASP A 201 -15.53 13.72 -11.48
N ARG A 202 -15.64 12.39 -11.34
CA ARG A 202 -16.22 11.72 -10.18
C ARG A 202 -15.42 10.49 -9.79
N TRP A 203 -15.28 10.28 -8.49
CA TRP A 203 -14.63 9.09 -7.96
C TRP A 203 -15.66 7.99 -7.66
N PRO A 204 -15.39 6.74 -8.09
CA PRO A 204 -16.13 5.61 -7.55
C PRO A 204 -15.70 5.40 -6.10
N GLU A 205 -16.58 4.81 -5.29
CA GLU A 205 -16.22 4.45 -3.91
C GLU A 205 -14.99 3.54 -3.85
N LEU A 206 -14.82 2.65 -4.84
CA LEU A 206 -13.71 1.70 -4.90
C LEU A 206 -12.93 1.87 -6.19
N SER A 207 -11.63 2.09 -6.07
CA SER A 207 -10.70 2.15 -7.19
C SER A 207 -9.72 0.99 -7.09
N ARG A 208 -9.89 -0.01 -7.96
CA ARG A 208 -9.05 -1.22 -7.96
C ARG A 208 -8.06 -1.19 -9.11
N PHE A 209 -6.79 -1.49 -8.82
CA PHE A 209 -5.75 -1.55 -9.82
C PHE A 209 -4.86 -2.78 -9.61
N ARG A 210 -4.31 -3.31 -10.69
CA ARG A 210 -3.34 -4.40 -10.63
C ARG A 210 -2.32 -4.35 -11.77
N GLY A 211 -1.10 -4.73 -11.48
CA GLY A 211 -0.03 -4.94 -12.46
C GLY A 211 0.05 -6.39 -12.90
N SER A 212 -0.05 -7.34 -11.97
CA SER A 212 -0.05 -8.77 -12.28
C SER A 212 -1.01 -9.51 -11.36
N THR A 213 -1.47 -10.67 -11.80
CA THR A 213 -2.12 -11.65 -10.93
C THR A 213 -1.49 -13.00 -11.21
N VAL A 214 -0.84 -13.58 -10.21
CA VAL A 214 -0.11 -14.85 -10.30
C VAL A 214 -0.31 -15.67 -9.02
N THR A 215 -0.11 -16.97 -9.11
CA THR A 215 -0.09 -17.89 -7.96
C THR A 215 1.31 -17.97 -7.35
N PRO A 216 1.45 -18.34 -6.07
CA PRO A 216 2.76 -18.62 -5.47
C PRO A 216 3.60 -19.63 -6.26
N LYS A 217 2.97 -20.64 -6.88
CA LYS A 217 3.66 -21.59 -7.77
C LYS A 217 4.23 -20.91 -9.01
N GLU A 218 3.43 -20.10 -9.71
CA GLU A 218 3.88 -19.32 -10.87
C GLU A 218 4.99 -18.33 -10.48
N MET A 219 4.95 -17.77 -9.26
CA MET A 219 6.02 -16.91 -8.75
C MET A 219 7.35 -17.66 -8.63
N VAL A 220 7.35 -18.90 -8.13
CA VAL A 220 8.56 -19.73 -8.03
C VAL A 220 9.06 -20.11 -9.43
N GLU A 221 8.19 -20.56 -10.32
CA GLU A 221 8.57 -20.89 -11.71
C GLU A 221 9.22 -19.71 -12.43
N ALA A 222 8.64 -18.52 -12.26
CA ALA A 222 9.18 -17.27 -12.77
C ALA A 222 10.58 -16.98 -12.19
N ALA A 223 10.75 -17.10 -10.87
CA ALA A 223 12.02 -16.86 -10.20
C ALA A 223 13.12 -17.86 -10.59
N GLU A 224 12.78 -19.15 -10.72
CA GLU A 224 13.70 -20.19 -11.20
C GLU A 224 14.15 -19.92 -12.64
N LYS A 225 13.24 -19.50 -13.51
CA LYS A 225 13.55 -19.13 -14.89
C LYS A 225 14.50 -17.94 -14.96
N VAL A 226 14.23 -16.88 -14.18
CA VAL A 226 15.06 -15.66 -14.14
C VAL A 226 16.46 -15.95 -13.62
N THR A 227 16.56 -16.73 -12.54
CA THR A 227 17.84 -17.04 -11.91
C THR A 227 18.60 -18.19 -12.60
N GLY A 228 17.91 -18.96 -13.46
CA GLY A 228 18.47 -20.08 -14.20
C GLY A 228 18.84 -21.28 -13.32
N THR A 229 18.14 -21.46 -12.20
CA THR A 229 18.39 -22.55 -11.24
C THR A 229 17.10 -22.97 -10.56
N LYS A 230 17.04 -24.23 -10.12
CA LYS A 230 15.97 -24.72 -9.24
C LYS A 230 16.13 -24.16 -7.83
N TRP A 231 15.00 -23.91 -7.19
CA TRP A 231 14.91 -23.34 -5.84
C TRP A 231 14.51 -24.40 -4.82
N THR A 232 14.88 -24.17 -3.56
CA THR A 232 14.35 -24.96 -2.44
C THR A 232 12.94 -24.48 -2.15
N VAL A 233 11.93 -25.34 -2.34
CA VAL A 233 10.52 -25.01 -2.13
C VAL A 233 9.98 -25.78 -0.94
N GLU A 234 9.46 -25.04 0.04
CA GLU A 234 8.75 -25.57 1.20
C GLU A 234 7.34 -24.97 1.26
N TYR A 235 6.49 -25.56 2.07
CA TYR A 235 5.10 -25.17 2.20
C TYR A 235 4.76 -24.96 3.68
N ASP A 236 4.07 -23.86 3.98
CA ASP A 236 3.37 -23.71 5.26
C ASP A 236 1.93 -24.22 5.04
N SER A 237 1.57 -25.33 5.71
CA SER A 237 0.25 -25.95 5.57
C SER A 237 -0.86 -25.02 6.07
N VAL A 238 -2.10 -25.22 5.60
CA VAL A 238 -3.25 -24.43 6.08
C VAL A 238 -3.43 -24.61 7.59
N GLU A 239 -3.21 -25.83 8.09
CA GLU A 239 -3.26 -26.17 9.51
C GLU A 239 -2.17 -25.46 10.32
N ASP A 240 -0.93 -25.42 9.82
CA ASP A 240 0.19 -24.75 10.49
C ASP A 240 0.00 -23.23 10.50
N ILE A 241 -0.48 -22.65 9.39
CA ILE A 241 -0.83 -21.22 9.32
C ILE A 241 -1.90 -20.88 10.37
N ALA A 242 -2.97 -21.68 10.47
CA ALA A 242 -4.04 -21.48 11.45
C ALA A 242 -3.55 -21.60 12.92
N GLN A 243 -2.45 -22.32 13.14
CA GLN A 243 -1.81 -22.47 14.46
C GLN A 243 -0.67 -21.47 14.71
N GLY A 244 -0.41 -20.54 13.78
CA GLY A 244 0.68 -19.57 13.86
C GLY A 244 2.08 -20.17 13.60
N LYS A 245 2.16 -21.44 13.17
CA LYS A 245 3.40 -22.17 12.91
C LYS A 245 3.93 -21.89 11.51
N VAL A 246 4.15 -20.62 11.20
CA VAL A 246 4.66 -20.19 9.89
C VAL A 246 6.19 -20.07 9.86
N THR A 247 6.75 -20.27 8.68
CA THR A 247 8.17 -20.05 8.43
C THR A 247 8.43 -18.58 8.10
N VAL A 248 9.21 -17.90 8.95
CA VAL A 248 9.58 -16.50 8.75
C VAL A 248 11.00 -16.43 8.19
N PHE A 249 11.17 -15.77 7.03
CA PHE A 249 12.51 -15.51 6.50
C PHE A 249 13.26 -14.53 7.39
N LYS A 250 14.59 -14.69 7.46
CA LYS A 250 15.46 -13.63 7.97
C LYS A 250 15.31 -12.40 7.09
N GLN A 251 14.83 -11.32 7.67
CA GLN A 251 14.59 -10.07 6.94
C GLN A 251 15.93 -9.36 6.61
N PRO A 252 15.98 -8.58 5.52
CA PRO A 252 17.18 -7.82 5.15
C PRO A 252 17.64 -6.87 6.27
N LYS A 253 18.96 -6.68 6.39
CA LYS A 253 19.55 -5.80 7.41
C LYS A 253 18.98 -4.37 7.29
N GLY A 254 18.72 -3.71 8.42
CA GLY A 254 18.14 -2.36 8.47
C GLY A 254 16.63 -2.32 8.24
N THR A 255 15.97 -3.46 8.08
CA THR A 255 14.51 -3.57 7.95
C THR A 255 13.96 -4.36 9.12
N TYR A 256 12.86 -3.88 9.71
CA TYR A 256 12.17 -4.54 10.82
C TYR A 256 13.05 -4.87 12.06
N GLU A 257 14.20 -4.21 12.25
CA GLU A 257 15.13 -4.50 13.36
C GLU A 257 14.56 -4.20 14.76
N ASN A 258 13.57 -3.30 14.83
CA ASN A 258 12.86 -2.96 16.07
C ASN A 258 11.55 -3.74 16.24
N VAL A 259 11.29 -4.72 15.37
CA VAL A 259 10.11 -5.58 15.44
C VAL A 259 10.56 -6.92 15.99
N SER A 260 9.86 -7.42 17.01
CA SER A 260 10.16 -8.72 17.59
C SER A 260 9.88 -9.86 16.60
N ASP A 261 10.54 -11.00 16.80
CA ASP A 261 10.29 -12.20 16.00
C ASP A 261 8.81 -12.64 16.05
N GLU A 262 8.13 -12.39 17.17
CA GLU A 262 6.71 -12.70 17.34
C GLU A 262 5.82 -11.76 16.52
N GLU A 263 6.09 -10.45 16.54
CA GLU A 263 5.36 -9.49 15.71
C GLU A 263 5.57 -9.76 14.21
N LEU A 264 6.79 -10.12 13.80
CA LEU A 264 7.08 -10.56 12.43
C LEU A 264 6.32 -11.84 12.06
N ARG A 265 6.26 -12.81 12.99
CA ARG A 265 5.48 -14.05 12.80
C ARG A 265 4.01 -13.74 12.62
N VAL A 266 3.42 -12.90 13.47
CA VAL A 266 2.01 -12.47 13.35
C VAL A 266 1.74 -11.84 11.98
N LEU A 267 2.64 -10.98 11.49
CA LEU A 267 2.53 -10.37 10.16
C LEU A 267 2.55 -11.43 9.04
N VAL A 268 3.47 -12.39 9.10
CA VAL A 268 3.56 -13.47 8.11
C VAL A 268 2.32 -14.38 8.16
N VAL A 269 1.80 -14.69 9.35
CA VAL A 269 0.53 -15.44 9.51
C VAL A 269 -0.59 -14.72 8.78
N TRP A 270 -0.75 -13.40 8.98
CA TRP A 270 -1.78 -12.63 8.28
C TRP A 270 -1.63 -12.66 6.76
N PHE A 271 -0.42 -12.45 6.24
CA PHE A 271 -0.19 -12.50 4.80
C PHE A 271 -0.46 -13.89 4.22
N ASN A 272 -0.04 -14.94 4.92
CA ASN A 272 -0.32 -16.32 4.52
C ASN A 272 -1.83 -16.60 4.54
N GLU A 273 -2.55 -16.21 5.60
CA GLU A 273 -4.00 -16.37 5.68
C GLU A 273 -4.74 -15.61 4.57
N PHE A 274 -4.34 -14.38 4.29
CA PHE A 274 -4.95 -13.57 3.23
C PHE A 274 -4.68 -14.16 1.85
N ALA A 275 -3.47 -14.71 1.64
CA ALA A 275 -3.12 -15.41 0.42
C ALA A 275 -3.98 -16.66 0.22
N ILE A 276 -4.06 -17.57 1.21
CA ILE A 276 -4.84 -18.81 1.07
C ILE A 276 -6.35 -18.54 0.92
N LYS A 277 -6.87 -17.47 1.53
CA LYS A 277 -8.28 -17.06 1.43
C LYS A 277 -8.60 -16.22 0.19
N GLY A 278 -7.61 -15.93 -0.67
CA GLY A 278 -7.81 -15.17 -1.90
C GLY A 278 -8.12 -13.69 -1.68
N MET A 279 -7.76 -13.13 -0.52
CA MET A 279 -8.06 -11.74 -0.16
C MET A 279 -7.26 -10.73 -0.99
N PHE A 280 -6.10 -11.14 -1.51
CA PHE A 280 -5.32 -10.35 -2.47
C PHE A 280 -5.76 -10.53 -3.93
N ASP A 281 -6.70 -11.45 -4.23
CA ASP A 281 -7.07 -11.72 -5.61
C ASP A 281 -8.07 -10.70 -6.16
N LEU A 282 -7.66 -10.01 -7.21
CA LEU A 282 -8.47 -9.06 -7.96
C LEU A 282 -8.88 -9.60 -9.34
N SER A 283 -8.66 -10.90 -9.63
CA SER A 283 -8.88 -11.49 -10.95
C SER A 283 -10.31 -11.43 -11.45
N GLU A 284 -11.26 -11.67 -10.56
CA GLU A 284 -12.71 -11.60 -10.83
C GLU A 284 -13.34 -10.28 -10.34
N LYS A 285 -12.52 -9.26 -10.07
CA LYS A 285 -12.98 -7.95 -9.63
C LYS A 285 -12.88 -6.95 -10.78
N GLU A 286 -13.83 -6.02 -10.84
CA GLU A 286 -13.74 -4.89 -11.75
C GLU A 286 -12.54 -4.01 -11.34
N VAL A 287 -11.59 -3.88 -12.27
CA VAL A 287 -10.39 -3.04 -12.12
C VAL A 287 -10.47 -1.85 -13.07
N MET A 288 -9.88 -0.73 -12.66
CA MET A 288 -9.94 0.53 -13.39
C MET A 288 -8.75 0.75 -14.34
N ASN A 289 -7.88 -0.25 -14.52
CA ASN A 289 -6.73 -0.18 -15.42
C ASN A 289 -7.10 0.41 -16.80
N ASP A 290 -8.20 -0.05 -17.39
CA ASP A 290 -8.61 0.35 -18.75
C ASP A 290 -9.10 1.81 -18.84
N LYS A 291 -9.43 2.45 -17.70
CA LYS A 291 -9.73 3.89 -17.66
C LYS A 291 -8.49 4.75 -17.81
N PHE A 292 -7.30 4.19 -17.64
CA PHE A 292 -6.02 4.89 -17.73
C PHE A 292 -5.07 4.15 -18.68
N PRO A 293 -5.41 4.07 -19.98
CA PRO A 293 -4.69 3.22 -20.94
C PRO A 293 -3.21 3.60 -21.12
N ASP A 294 -2.83 4.84 -20.79
CA ASP A 294 -1.44 5.32 -20.87
C ASP A 294 -0.57 4.77 -19.75
N ILE A 295 -1.16 4.38 -18.61
CA ILE A 295 -0.42 3.74 -17.52
C ILE A 295 -0.24 2.26 -17.87
N LYS A 296 0.97 1.87 -18.23
CA LYS A 296 1.36 0.47 -18.42
C LYS A 296 2.02 -0.03 -17.13
N PRO A 297 1.28 -0.73 -16.24
CA PRO A 297 1.85 -1.15 -14.97
C PRO A 297 2.91 -2.22 -15.19
N ILE A 298 3.95 -2.16 -14.36
CA ILE A 298 5.01 -3.18 -14.34
C ILE A 298 4.38 -4.52 -14.01
N ARG A 299 4.79 -5.55 -14.77
CA ARG A 299 4.37 -6.93 -14.57
C ARG A 299 5.36 -7.63 -13.62
N PHE A 300 4.88 -8.59 -12.84
CA PHE A 300 5.68 -9.37 -11.89
C PHE A 300 6.93 -9.95 -12.55
N GLN A 301 6.77 -10.65 -13.68
CA GLN A 301 7.88 -11.21 -14.45
C GLN A 301 8.92 -10.14 -14.83
N GLY A 302 8.47 -9.01 -15.37
CA GLY A 302 9.36 -7.92 -15.78
C GLY A 302 10.09 -7.27 -14.61
N LEU A 303 9.44 -7.16 -13.45
CA LEU A 303 10.09 -6.66 -12.23
C LEU A 303 11.24 -7.58 -11.81
N ILE A 304 10.96 -8.88 -11.67
CA ILE A 304 11.97 -9.83 -11.18
C ILE A 304 13.09 -10.06 -12.22
N GLU A 305 12.79 -9.99 -13.51
CA GLU A 305 13.80 -10.02 -14.59
C GLU A 305 14.74 -8.81 -14.49
N SER A 306 14.20 -7.61 -14.33
CA SER A 306 15.01 -6.40 -14.17
C SER A 306 15.84 -6.41 -12.89
N ALA A 307 15.33 -7.03 -11.82
CA ALA A 307 15.97 -7.02 -10.51
C ALA A 307 17.03 -8.13 -10.34
N TRP A 308 16.75 -9.33 -10.87
CA TRP A 308 17.50 -10.54 -10.56
C TRP A 308 17.94 -11.33 -11.79
N GLY A 309 17.61 -10.86 -12.99
CA GLY A 309 18.08 -11.45 -14.24
C GLY A 309 19.61 -11.38 -14.37
N LYS A 310 20.19 -12.33 -15.09
CA LYS A 310 21.62 -12.28 -15.43
C LYS A 310 21.87 -11.05 -16.30
N GLN A 311 22.64 -10.09 -15.78
CA GLN A 311 23.23 -9.01 -16.57
C GLN A 311 24.38 -9.53 -17.41
#